data_AF-A0A960SVX0-F1
#
_entry.id   AF-A0A960SVX0-F1
#
_cell.length_a   1.000
_cell.length_b   1.000
_cell.length_c   1.000
_cell.angle_alpha   90.00
_cell.angle_beta   90.00
_cell.angle_gamma   90.00
#
_symmetry.space_group_name_H-M   'P 1'
#
loop_
_entity.id
_entity.type
_entity.pdbx_description
1 polymer ?
#
loop_
_entity_poly.entity_id
_entity_poly.type
_entity_poly.pdbx_seq_one_letter_code
_entity_poly.pdbx_strand_id
1 'polypeptide(L)'
;STAKGFVNVGGGTLNVEGDLVLGYAGSGAGGNVGRLTIDSGTVNVATTTKRWMILNQWDTSKGELIVNGGNLNLNAGTDLRFSTGNTGSTGTSVVTLNGGAITSYSGNQTGTDGAGVVDLNFTGGAAANNTFNLNGGTLSVRAVITTSDSATAAFNFNGGTLKATGDDANFINLDGAATTQSVNVLAGGAFIDSNGHTVDVVDDMAGAGALTKQGSGVLRLLGGGNSLGAATVSAGTLYINGSLGTTSGTTVASGATIGAGDGDGGALSGGLHIAAGGSIDVTQGVLTLASGTLSFDGFDFDDLVGLDVYTAAEDTYTIIGGSSFTLNTANLAHLGWENALMVGANKYAYFQEGSLDVVVIPEPGAVLLGGLGLFGLLRRRRS
;
A
#
# COMPACT_ATOMS: atom_id res chain seq x y z
N SER A 1 -3.07 -9.99 42.37
CA SER A 1 -1.61 -9.72 42.38
C SER A 1 -1.21 -9.23 41.00
N THR A 2 -0.15 -8.41 40.90
CA THR A 2 0.40 -7.94 39.62
C THR A 2 1.72 -8.67 39.39
N ALA A 3 1.79 -9.48 38.34
CA ALA A 3 3.00 -10.20 37.94
C ALA A 3 3.67 -9.48 36.76
N LYS A 4 5.00 -9.40 36.78
CA LYS A 4 5.82 -8.83 35.71
C LYS A 4 6.99 -9.75 35.40
N GLY A 5 7.21 -10.05 34.13
CA GLY A 5 8.33 -10.87 33.66
C GLY A 5 8.98 -10.23 32.44
N PHE A 6 10.30 -10.09 32.46
CA PHE A 6 11.05 -9.42 31.39
C PHE A 6 12.22 -10.29 30.92
N VAL A 7 12.34 -10.47 29.62
CA VAL A 7 13.45 -11.17 28.98
C VAL A 7 14.12 -10.23 27.98
N ASN A 8 15.45 -10.14 28.03
CA ASN A 8 16.23 -9.47 27.00
C ASN A 8 17.14 -10.47 26.27
N VAL A 9 17.06 -10.48 24.94
CA VAL A 9 17.91 -11.29 24.05
C VAL A 9 18.90 -10.36 23.36
N GLY A 10 19.98 -10.04 24.09
CA GLY A 10 21.08 -9.18 23.63
C GLY A 10 22.05 -9.83 22.63
N GLY A 11 21.94 -11.14 22.41
CA GLY A 11 22.81 -11.91 21.53
C GLY A 11 22.49 -13.41 21.62
N GLY A 12 23.13 -14.23 20.79
CA GLY A 12 22.86 -15.67 20.73
C GLY A 12 21.45 -16.00 20.22
N THR A 13 21.00 -17.22 20.49
CA THR A 13 19.72 -17.75 19.99
C THR A 13 18.87 -18.29 21.14
N LEU A 14 17.63 -17.84 21.23
CA LEU A 14 16.58 -18.44 22.06
C LEU A 14 15.63 -19.23 21.15
N ASN A 15 15.56 -20.55 21.35
CA ASN A 15 14.60 -21.41 20.66
C ASN A 15 13.42 -21.72 21.59
N VAL A 16 12.20 -21.51 21.10
CA VAL A 16 10.96 -21.79 21.82
C VAL A 16 10.14 -22.81 21.04
N GLU A 17 9.93 -23.99 21.62
CA GLU A 17 9.17 -25.09 20.98
C GLU A 17 7.68 -25.11 21.37
N GLY A 18 7.29 -24.28 22.33
CA GLY A 18 5.89 -24.06 22.71
C GLY A 18 5.35 -22.75 22.14
N ASP A 19 4.10 -22.42 22.50
CA ASP A 19 3.60 -21.07 22.30
C ASP A 19 4.45 -20.11 23.16
N LEU A 20 4.96 -19.05 22.54
CA LEU A 20 5.67 -18.01 23.26
C LEU A 20 4.66 -16.99 23.77
N VAL A 21 4.23 -17.15 25.02
CA VAL A 21 3.23 -16.28 25.66
C VAL A 21 3.90 -15.22 26.51
N LEU A 22 3.66 -13.94 26.23
CA LEU A 22 4.21 -12.83 27.04
C LEU A 22 3.31 -12.55 28.25
N GLY A 23 2.08 -12.11 28.01
CA GLY A 23 1.06 -11.89 29.06
C GLY A 23 0.13 -13.09 29.22
N TYR A 24 0.02 -13.63 30.43
CA TYR A 24 -0.91 -14.74 30.73
C TYR A 24 -1.73 -14.46 31.99
N ALA A 25 -3.05 -14.31 31.80
CA ALA A 25 -4.10 -14.14 32.81
C ALA A 25 -3.84 -13.03 33.87
N GLY A 26 -4.81 -12.81 34.74
CA GLY A 26 -4.76 -11.90 35.89
C GLY A 26 -5.28 -10.48 35.63
N SER A 27 -5.86 -9.90 36.70
CA SER A 27 -6.72 -8.70 36.65
C SER A 27 -6.30 -7.55 37.58
N GLY A 28 -5.01 -7.38 37.85
CA GLY A 28 -4.49 -6.35 38.78
C GLY A 28 -4.49 -4.92 38.21
N ALA A 29 -4.59 -3.91 39.08
CA ALA A 29 -4.36 -2.50 38.70
C ALA A 29 -2.92 -2.36 38.13
N GLY A 30 -2.82 -2.01 36.85
CA GLY A 30 -1.57 -2.00 36.07
C GLY A 30 -1.44 -3.13 35.04
N GLY A 31 -2.22 -4.22 35.20
CA GLY A 31 -2.19 -5.43 34.37
C GLY A 31 -0.96 -6.30 34.64
N ASN A 32 -1.10 -7.62 34.46
CA ASN A 32 0.08 -8.50 34.38
C ASN A 32 0.84 -8.18 33.08
N VAL A 33 2.16 -8.04 33.13
CA VAL A 33 2.96 -7.63 31.96
C VAL A 33 4.09 -8.63 31.71
N GLY A 34 4.10 -9.22 30.52
CA GLY A 34 5.28 -9.88 29.98
C GLY A 34 5.95 -9.02 28.94
N ARG A 35 7.28 -8.87 29.00
CA ARG A 35 8.06 -8.19 27.96
C ARG A 35 9.18 -9.07 27.41
N LEU A 36 9.29 -9.10 26.09
CA LEU A 36 10.44 -9.59 25.38
C LEU A 36 11.11 -8.43 24.64
N THR A 37 12.41 -8.26 24.87
CA THR A 37 13.25 -7.34 24.10
C THR A 37 14.28 -8.16 23.30
N ILE A 38 14.40 -7.86 22.01
CA ILE A 38 15.36 -8.48 21.09
C ILE A 38 16.28 -7.37 20.58
N ASP A 39 17.45 -7.21 21.19
CA ASP A 39 18.38 -6.14 20.81
C ASP A 39 19.17 -6.53 19.56
N SER A 40 19.95 -7.62 19.63
CA SER A 40 20.77 -8.11 18.50
C SER A 40 20.84 -9.62 18.39
N GLY A 41 20.16 -10.37 19.27
CA GLY A 41 20.09 -11.83 19.17
C GLY A 41 18.94 -12.32 18.28
N THR A 42 18.75 -13.64 18.29
CA THR A 42 17.70 -14.32 17.53
C THR A 42 16.72 -15.01 18.48
N VAL A 43 15.43 -14.86 18.23
CA VAL A 43 14.37 -15.65 18.86
C VAL A 43 13.67 -16.45 17.79
N ASN A 44 13.72 -17.77 17.90
CA ASN A 44 13.01 -18.69 17.02
C ASN A 44 11.79 -19.23 17.76
N VAL A 45 10.61 -19.02 17.18
CA VAL A 45 9.35 -19.57 17.70
C VAL A 45 8.93 -20.74 16.83
N ALA A 46 8.56 -21.84 17.48
CA ALA A 46 7.91 -23.00 16.87
C ALA A 46 8.84 -23.86 15.97
N THR A 47 10.12 -24.08 16.29
CA THR A 47 11.09 -24.66 15.32
C THR A 47 10.79 -26.10 14.85
N THR A 48 9.91 -26.83 15.56
CA THR A 48 9.54 -28.22 15.22
C THR A 48 8.05 -28.47 14.94
N THR A 49 7.14 -27.72 15.55
CA THR A 49 5.67 -27.88 15.40
C THR A 49 5.00 -26.52 15.37
N LYS A 50 3.87 -26.36 14.66
CA LYS A 50 3.13 -25.09 14.62
C LYS A 50 2.76 -24.63 16.03
N ARG A 51 3.17 -23.40 16.37
CA ARG A 51 2.85 -22.68 17.61
C ARG A 51 2.54 -21.23 17.29
N TRP A 52 2.22 -20.43 18.30
CA TRP A 52 2.01 -18.99 18.16
C TRP A 52 2.96 -18.21 19.05
N MET A 53 3.30 -17.00 18.59
CA MET A 53 3.71 -15.94 19.51
C MET A 53 2.45 -15.23 20.00
N ILE A 54 2.22 -15.23 21.30
CA ILE A 54 1.02 -14.68 21.92
C ILE A 54 1.41 -13.51 22.81
N LEU A 55 0.93 -12.32 22.46
CA LEU A 55 1.23 -11.11 23.23
C LEU A 55 0.48 -11.14 24.56
N ASN A 56 -0.81 -11.45 24.54
CA ASN A 56 -1.59 -11.62 25.76
C ASN A 56 -2.68 -12.69 25.60
N GLN A 57 -2.98 -13.33 26.72
CA GLN A 57 -4.00 -14.35 26.83
C GLN A 57 -4.76 -14.23 28.16
N TRP A 58 -6.09 -14.17 28.08
CA TRP A 58 -7.01 -14.02 29.22
C TRP A 58 -6.91 -12.69 30.00
N ASP A 59 -8.03 -12.32 30.63
CA ASP A 59 -8.17 -11.20 31.58
C ASP A 59 -7.60 -9.87 31.07
N THR A 60 -6.89 -9.12 31.91
CA THR A 60 -6.29 -7.81 31.56
C THR A 60 -4.77 -7.90 31.37
N SER A 61 -4.26 -9.11 31.08
CA SER A 61 -2.84 -9.36 30.85
C SER A 61 -2.33 -8.65 29.58
N LYS A 62 -1.06 -8.25 29.60
CA LYS A 62 -0.41 -7.40 28.59
C LYS A 62 0.88 -8.03 28.10
N GLY A 63 1.14 -7.89 26.81
CA GLY A 63 2.38 -8.26 26.16
C GLY A 63 3.08 -7.04 25.58
N GLU A 64 4.39 -6.98 25.79
CA GLU A 64 5.27 -6.00 25.17
C GLU A 64 6.36 -6.73 24.39
N LEU A 65 6.36 -6.63 23.06
CA LEU A 65 7.49 -7.06 22.23
C LEU A 65 8.23 -5.81 21.74
N ILE A 66 9.53 -5.78 21.94
CA ILE A 66 10.42 -4.73 21.41
C ILE A 66 11.54 -5.41 20.62
N VAL A 67 11.73 -5.03 19.36
CA VAL A 67 12.83 -5.50 18.52
C VAL A 67 13.64 -4.29 18.08
N ASN A 68 14.86 -4.16 18.60
CA ASN A 68 15.73 -3.01 18.33
C ASN A 68 16.68 -3.25 17.14
N GLY A 69 17.01 -4.51 16.85
CA GLY A 69 17.98 -4.85 15.80
C GLY A 69 18.14 -6.34 15.49
N GLY A 70 17.68 -7.24 16.36
CA GLY A 70 17.78 -8.69 16.16
C GLY A 70 16.68 -9.30 15.30
N ASN A 71 16.56 -10.63 15.36
CA ASN A 71 15.62 -11.40 14.54
C ASN A 71 14.59 -12.12 15.41
N LEU A 72 13.31 -11.96 15.06
CA LEU A 72 12.24 -12.84 15.51
C LEU A 72 11.79 -13.70 14.32
N ASN A 73 12.08 -14.99 14.38
CA ASN A 73 11.71 -15.93 13.33
C ASN A 73 10.48 -16.72 13.77
N LEU A 74 9.41 -16.61 12.98
CA LEU A 74 8.17 -17.37 13.13
C LEU A 74 8.22 -18.53 12.12
N ASN A 75 8.21 -19.78 12.60
CA ASN A 75 8.22 -20.96 11.72
C ASN A 75 6.90 -21.07 10.93
N ALA A 76 6.83 -22.03 9.99
CA ALA A 76 5.68 -22.40 9.18
C ALA A 76 4.33 -22.29 9.91
N GLY A 77 3.50 -21.35 9.44
CA GLY A 77 2.14 -21.13 9.96
C GLY A 77 2.08 -20.62 11.40
N THR A 78 3.19 -20.08 11.93
CA THR A 78 3.25 -19.43 13.24
C THR A 78 2.79 -17.99 13.10
N ASP A 79 1.72 -17.67 13.80
CA ASP A 79 1.16 -16.33 13.84
C ASP A 79 1.71 -15.55 15.04
N LEU A 80 1.72 -14.24 14.92
CA LEU A 80 1.88 -13.30 16.03
C LEU A 80 0.49 -12.79 16.40
N ARG A 81 0.00 -13.15 17.59
CA ARG A 81 -1.39 -12.94 17.99
C ARG A 81 -1.54 -12.11 19.24
N PHE A 82 -2.46 -11.17 19.17
CA PHE A 82 -2.91 -10.37 20.30
C PHE A 82 -4.26 -10.88 20.83
N SER A 83 -4.50 -10.68 22.12
CA SER A 83 -5.76 -10.96 22.80
C SER A 83 -6.35 -12.35 22.47
N THR A 84 -5.63 -13.40 22.85
CA THR A 84 -6.11 -14.78 22.72
C THR A 84 -6.89 -15.24 23.95
N GLY A 85 -7.66 -16.32 23.81
CA GLY A 85 -8.36 -16.99 24.90
C GLY A 85 -9.88 -16.82 24.81
N ASN A 86 -10.39 -15.61 25.06
CA ASN A 86 -11.83 -15.30 24.96
C ASN A 86 -12.08 -13.78 24.91
N THR A 87 -13.36 -13.42 24.77
CA THR A 87 -13.88 -12.05 24.78
C THR A 87 -13.76 -11.33 26.13
N GLY A 88 -13.37 -12.03 27.20
CA GLY A 88 -12.96 -11.41 28.48
C GLY A 88 -11.53 -10.87 28.46
N SER A 89 -10.75 -11.21 27.42
CA SER A 89 -9.38 -10.72 27.23
C SER A 89 -9.42 -9.27 26.77
N THR A 90 -9.04 -8.35 27.67
CA THR A 90 -9.19 -6.90 27.53
C THR A 90 -7.91 -6.13 27.84
N GLY A 91 -6.79 -6.84 27.97
CA GLY A 91 -5.49 -6.21 28.15
C GLY A 91 -5.01 -5.46 26.91
N THR A 92 -4.09 -4.53 27.16
CA THR A 92 -3.45 -3.70 26.13
C THR A 92 -2.07 -4.25 25.83
N SER A 93 -1.80 -4.60 24.58
CA SER A 93 -0.50 -5.15 24.17
C SER A 93 0.11 -4.32 23.05
N VAL A 94 1.44 -4.29 23.02
CA VAL A 94 2.19 -3.51 22.03
C VAL A 94 3.34 -4.33 21.46
N VAL A 95 3.50 -4.28 20.14
CA VAL A 95 4.72 -4.65 19.45
C VAL A 95 5.39 -3.39 18.91
N THR A 96 6.69 -3.26 19.08
CA THR A 96 7.49 -2.18 18.53
C THR A 96 8.71 -2.74 17.80
N LEU A 97 8.73 -2.60 16.48
CA LEU A 97 9.87 -2.95 15.62
C LEU A 97 10.64 -1.67 15.29
N ASN A 98 11.75 -1.42 16.00
CA ASN A 98 12.63 -0.27 15.77
C ASN A 98 13.72 -0.56 14.74
N GLY A 99 14.08 -1.83 14.56
CA GLY A 99 15.13 -2.29 13.64
C GLY A 99 15.14 -3.82 13.60
N GLY A 100 16.06 -4.41 12.82
CA GLY A 100 16.10 -5.87 12.67
C GLY A 100 14.92 -6.41 11.86
N ALA A 101 14.48 -7.63 12.17
CA ALA A 101 13.40 -8.28 11.42
C ALA A 101 12.47 -9.14 12.26
N ILE A 102 11.19 -9.16 11.88
CA ILE A 102 10.21 -10.17 12.26
C ILE A 102 9.81 -10.89 10.97
N THR A 103 10.05 -12.21 10.89
CA THR A 103 9.91 -12.95 9.64
C THR A 103 9.10 -14.23 9.83
N SER A 104 8.05 -14.36 9.03
CA SER A 104 7.27 -15.58 8.84
C SER A 104 7.91 -16.43 7.74
N TYR A 105 8.34 -17.64 8.08
CA TYR A 105 8.92 -18.60 7.15
C TYR A 105 7.92 -19.68 6.76
N SER A 106 8.10 -20.31 5.60
CA SER A 106 7.31 -21.47 5.17
C SER A 106 7.82 -22.80 5.74
N GLY A 107 9.05 -22.82 6.27
CA GLY A 107 9.65 -23.89 7.04
C GLY A 107 10.47 -23.36 8.22
N ASN A 108 11.26 -24.21 8.87
CA ASN A 108 12.03 -23.83 10.06
C ASN A 108 13.20 -22.91 9.70
N GLN A 109 12.91 -21.60 9.61
CA GLN A 109 13.84 -20.57 9.14
C GLN A 109 14.28 -20.77 7.68
N THR A 110 13.45 -21.45 6.89
CA THR A 110 13.68 -21.72 5.46
C THR A 110 12.48 -21.27 4.67
N GLY A 111 12.73 -20.72 3.47
CA GLY A 111 11.67 -20.25 2.57
C GLY A 111 11.04 -18.95 3.06
N THR A 112 10.98 -17.94 2.18
CA THR A 112 10.50 -16.59 2.50
C THR A 112 9.01 -16.42 2.23
N ASP A 113 8.31 -17.50 1.93
CA ASP A 113 6.90 -17.55 1.54
C ASP A 113 5.95 -17.93 2.69
N GLY A 114 6.32 -17.60 3.94
CA GLY A 114 5.57 -17.98 5.14
C GLY A 114 4.10 -17.53 5.15
N ALA A 115 3.24 -18.34 5.77
CA ALA A 115 1.80 -18.07 5.88
C ALA A 115 1.39 -17.38 7.19
N GLY A 116 2.31 -17.17 8.12
CA GLY A 116 2.04 -16.52 9.40
C GLY A 116 1.60 -15.07 9.25
N VAL A 117 0.61 -14.68 10.06
CA VAL A 117 0.01 -13.34 10.10
C VAL A 117 0.34 -12.60 11.39
N VAL A 118 0.19 -11.26 11.36
CA VAL A 118 -0.02 -10.46 12.58
C VAL A 118 -1.52 -10.32 12.77
N ASP A 119 -2.06 -10.91 13.84
CA ASP A 119 -3.46 -10.75 14.22
C ASP A 119 -3.54 -9.84 15.46
N LEU A 120 -3.93 -8.58 15.23
CA LEU A 120 -3.98 -7.53 16.25
C LEU A 120 -5.13 -7.70 17.23
N ASN A 121 -6.09 -8.59 16.97
CA ASN A 121 -7.10 -8.98 17.94
C ASN A 121 -7.77 -10.29 17.51
N PHE A 122 -7.31 -11.41 18.08
CA PHE A 122 -7.84 -12.72 17.70
C PHE A 122 -9.23 -12.97 18.31
N THR A 123 -9.36 -12.80 19.63
CA THR A 123 -10.58 -13.10 20.39
C THR A 123 -10.93 -12.07 21.45
N GLY A 124 -10.15 -10.98 21.56
CA GLY A 124 -10.30 -9.99 22.63
C GLY A 124 -11.61 -9.24 22.56
N GLY A 125 -12.12 -8.84 23.72
CA GLY A 125 -13.33 -8.03 23.84
C GLY A 125 -13.07 -6.54 23.64
N ALA A 126 -14.14 -5.75 23.62
CA ALA A 126 -14.11 -4.35 23.20
C ALA A 126 -13.20 -3.40 23.99
N ALA A 127 -12.83 -3.76 25.22
CA ALA A 127 -11.90 -2.97 26.02
C ALA A 127 -10.41 -3.28 25.75
N ALA A 128 -10.10 -4.31 24.95
CA ALA A 128 -8.74 -4.53 24.47
C ALA A 128 -8.29 -3.38 23.57
N ASN A 129 -7.01 -3.07 23.63
CA ASN A 129 -6.40 -2.02 22.82
C ASN A 129 -5.00 -2.47 22.42
N ASN A 130 -4.81 -2.79 21.14
CA ASN A 130 -3.59 -3.42 20.66
C ASN A 130 -2.93 -2.57 19.60
N THR A 131 -1.60 -2.53 19.62
CA THR A 131 -0.84 -1.68 18.69
C THR A 131 0.39 -2.40 18.18
N PHE A 132 0.63 -2.30 16.88
CA PHE A 132 1.90 -2.62 16.26
C PHE A 132 2.54 -1.35 15.72
N ASN A 133 3.74 -1.02 16.18
CA ASN A 133 4.55 0.11 15.69
C ASN A 133 5.69 -0.41 14.81
N LEU A 134 5.63 -0.09 13.53
CA LEU A 134 6.66 -0.40 12.53
C LEU A 134 7.57 0.82 12.33
N ASN A 135 8.41 1.09 13.34
CA ASN A 135 9.31 2.25 13.41
C ASN A 135 10.56 2.09 12.52
N GLY A 136 10.94 0.86 12.19
CA GLY A 136 12.11 0.54 11.37
C GLY A 136 12.16 -0.96 11.07
N GLY A 137 13.27 -1.43 10.53
CA GLY A 137 13.46 -2.85 10.22
C GLY A 137 12.47 -3.38 9.18
N THR A 138 12.29 -4.70 9.15
CA THR A 138 11.37 -5.38 8.22
C THR A 138 10.43 -6.34 8.94
N LEU A 139 9.13 -6.18 8.71
CA LEU A 139 8.10 -7.16 9.04
C LEU A 139 7.76 -7.95 7.77
N SER A 140 8.12 -9.22 7.70
CA SER A 140 7.78 -10.12 6.59
C SER A 140 6.71 -11.11 7.02
N VAL A 141 5.47 -10.89 6.57
CA VAL A 141 4.29 -11.70 6.95
C VAL A 141 3.33 -11.85 5.79
N ARG A 142 2.39 -12.79 5.93
CA ARG A 142 1.32 -13.02 4.96
C ARG A 142 0.30 -11.90 4.96
N ALA A 143 -0.06 -11.41 6.14
CA ALA A 143 -1.04 -10.35 6.32
C ALA A 143 -0.93 -9.71 7.72
N VAL A 144 -1.50 -8.51 7.84
CA VAL A 144 -1.82 -7.84 9.09
C VAL A 144 -3.34 -7.73 9.18
N ILE A 145 -3.94 -8.37 10.18
CA ILE A 145 -5.38 -8.51 10.29
C ILE A 145 -5.88 -8.28 11.71
N THR A 146 -7.21 -8.25 11.84
CA THR A 146 -7.88 -8.70 13.06
C THR A 146 -8.91 -9.76 12.76
N THR A 147 -8.90 -10.85 13.52
CA THR A 147 -9.98 -11.85 13.43
C THR A 147 -11.26 -11.38 14.14
N SER A 148 -11.12 -10.56 15.19
CA SER A 148 -12.22 -9.87 15.84
C SER A 148 -12.01 -8.36 15.80
N ASP A 149 -12.99 -7.65 15.27
CA ASP A 149 -13.02 -6.19 15.12
C ASP A 149 -13.62 -5.46 16.35
N SER A 150 -13.95 -6.20 17.42
CA SER A 150 -14.64 -5.61 18.57
C SER A 150 -13.76 -4.69 19.42
N ALA A 151 -12.45 -4.89 19.40
CA ALA A 151 -11.45 -4.14 20.16
C ALA A 151 -10.96 -2.90 19.40
N THR A 152 -10.11 -2.10 20.05
CA THR A 152 -9.28 -1.12 19.32
C THR A 152 -7.99 -1.76 18.84
N ALA A 153 -7.67 -1.66 17.56
CA ALA A 153 -6.41 -2.10 16.97
C ALA A 153 -5.79 -1.01 16.09
N ALA A 154 -4.47 -0.85 16.20
CA ALA A 154 -3.73 0.10 15.38
C ALA A 154 -2.49 -0.57 14.79
N PHE A 155 -2.33 -0.42 13.47
CA PHE A 155 -1.07 -0.69 12.77
C PHE A 155 -0.45 0.64 12.35
N ASN A 156 0.72 0.97 12.92
CA ASN A 156 1.38 2.25 12.72
C ASN A 156 2.63 2.07 11.86
N PHE A 157 2.61 2.59 10.64
CA PHE A 157 3.80 2.79 9.83
C PHE A 157 4.58 4.01 10.32
N ASN A 158 5.88 3.83 10.57
CA ASN A 158 6.74 4.92 11.02
C ASN A 158 8.21 4.70 10.59
N GLY A 159 8.43 4.25 9.36
CA GLY A 159 9.76 4.11 8.77
C GLY A 159 10.25 2.68 8.55
N GLY A 160 9.56 1.66 9.08
CA GLY A 160 9.86 0.26 8.78
C GLY A 160 9.17 -0.26 7.52
N THR A 161 9.65 -1.38 6.99
CA THR A 161 9.11 -2.05 5.79
C THR A 161 8.16 -3.18 6.15
N LEU A 162 6.93 -3.13 5.64
CA LEU A 162 6.04 -4.28 5.58
C LEU A 162 6.27 -5.00 4.25
N LYS A 163 6.67 -6.26 4.32
CA LYS A 163 7.08 -7.07 3.17
C LYS A 163 6.19 -8.28 3.00
N ALA A 164 5.62 -8.46 1.81
CA ALA A 164 4.77 -9.59 1.50
C ALA A 164 5.56 -10.90 1.40
N THR A 165 5.03 -11.96 2.00
CA THR A 165 5.52 -13.34 1.85
C THR A 165 4.71 -14.14 0.82
N GLY A 166 3.71 -13.54 0.20
CA GLY A 166 2.99 -14.14 -0.92
C GLY A 166 1.76 -13.33 -1.28
N ASP A 167 1.03 -13.79 -2.29
CA ASP A 167 -0.22 -13.13 -2.71
C ASP A 167 -1.23 -13.20 -1.56
N ASP A 168 -1.90 -12.08 -1.30
CA ASP A 168 -2.96 -12.00 -0.30
C ASP A 168 -3.90 -10.81 -0.55
N ALA A 169 -5.19 -11.10 -0.69
CA ALA A 169 -6.22 -10.08 -0.90
C ALA A 169 -6.62 -9.33 0.38
N ASN A 170 -6.02 -9.70 1.52
CA ASN A 170 -6.22 -9.13 2.84
C ASN A 170 -4.86 -8.79 3.47
N PHE A 171 -3.88 -8.37 2.66
CA PHE A 171 -2.53 -8.10 3.14
C PHE A 171 -2.51 -7.08 4.31
N ILE A 172 -3.39 -6.08 4.25
CA ILE A 172 -3.85 -5.34 5.42
C ILE A 172 -5.38 -5.32 5.42
N ASN A 173 -5.99 -5.97 6.41
CA ASN A 173 -7.44 -5.99 6.61
C ASN A 173 -7.79 -6.10 8.09
N LEU A 174 -8.08 -4.97 8.75
CA LEU A 174 -8.51 -4.91 10.14
C LEU A 174 -10.05 -5.00 10.29
N ASP A 175 -10.78 -5.24 9.20
CA ASP A 175 -12.19 -5.65 9.07
C ASP A 175 -13.21 -4.96 10.00
N GLY A 176 -12.95 -3.72 10.44
CA GLY A 176 -13.77 -3.02 11.41
C GLY A 176 -13.86 -1.52 11.19
N ALA A 177 -14.66 -0.85 12.02
CA ALA A 177 -14.89 0.59 11.88
C ALA A 177 -13.60 1.39 12.10
N ALA A 178 -13.37 2.42 11.27
CA ALA A 178 -12.20 3.30 11.33
C ALA A 178 -11.98 4.01 12.70
N THR A 179 -13.01 4.06 13.55
CA THR A 179 -12.90 4.62 14.91
C THR A 179 -12.22 3.69 15.91
N THR A 180 -12.14 2.40 15.63
CA THR A 180 -11.52 1.38 16.50
C THR A 180 -10.38 0.64 15.80
N GLN A 181 -10.45 0.50 14.48
CA GLN A 181 -9.44 -0.15 13.65
C GLN A 181 -8.74 0.90 12.79
N SER A 182 -7.41 1.01 12.88
CA SER A 182 -6.69 2.07 12.16
C SER A 182 -5.37 1.61 11.56
N VAL A 183 -5.12 2.05 10.33
CA VAL A 183 -3.83 1.94 9.65
C VAL A 183 -3.25 3.34 9.52
N ASN A 184 -2.31 3.68 10.41
CA ASN A 184 -1.79 5.04 10.53
C ASN A 184 -0.43 5.16 9.84
N VAL A 185 -0.25 6.24 9.08
CA VAL A 185 1.03 6.58 8.43
C VAL A 185 1.65 7.79 9.12
N LEU A 186 2.52 7.51 10.08
CA LEU A 186 3.20 8.52 10.89
C LEU A 186 4.35 9.18 10.11
N ALA A 187 5.03 10.15 10.71
CA ALA A 187 6.03 10.99 10.03
C ALA A 187 7.16 10.20 9.34
N GLY A 188 7.52 9.01 9.84
CA GLY A 188 8.51 8.13 9.19
C GLY A 188 8.04 7.48 7.88
N GLY A 189 6.73 7.53 7.58
CA GLY A 189 6.15 6.98 6.35
C GLY A 189 5.90 5.47 6.38
N ALA A 190 5.17 5.02 5.36
CA ALA A 190 4.85 3.63 5.07
C ALA A 190 5.72 3.12 3.92
N PHE A 191 6.46 2.04 4.18
CA PHE A 191 7.19 1.30 3.16
C PHE A 191 6.52 -0.05 2.97
N ILE A 192 5.94 -0.27 1.79
CA ILE A 192 5.25 -1.52 1.45
C ILE A 192 6.01 -2.18 0.30
N ASP A 193 6.66 -3.31 0.60
CA ASP A 193 7.36 -4.14 -0.38
C ASP A 193 6.46 -5.32 -0.78
N SER A 194 5.90 -5.27 -1.98
CA SER A 194 5.09 -6.37 -2.51
C SER A 194 5.91 -7.61 -2.84
N ASN A 195 7.25 -7.51 -2.91
CA ASN A 195 8.17 -8.64 -3.05
C ASN A 195 7.85 -9.59 -4.22
N GLY A 196 7.28 -9.07 -5.31
CA GLY A 196 6.88 -9.87 -6.47
C GLY A 196 5.49 -10.49 -6.39
N HIS A 197 4.72 -10.18 -5.35
CA HIS A 197 3.37 -10.68 -5.12
C HIS A 197 2.30 -9.62 -5.42
N THR A 198 1.06 -10.07 -5.59
CA THR A 198 -0.13 -9.20 -5.64
C THR A 198 -0.76 -9.15 -4.26
N VAL A 199 -0.78 -7.94 -3.67
CA VAL A 199 -1.26 -7.71 -2.31
C VAL A 199 -2.20 -6.52 -2.22
N ASP A 200 -3.17 -6.63 -1.32
CA ASP A 200 -4.24 -5.64 -1.17
C ASP A 200 -4.27 -5.02 0.22
N VAL A 201 -4.41 -3.69 0.24
CA VAL A 201 -4.72 -2.94 1.44
C VAL A 201 -6.20 -2.57 1.38
N VAL A 202 -6.98 -3.21 2.24
CA VAL A 202 -8.44 -3.08 2.29
C VAL A 202 -8.83 -1.82 3.07
N ASP A 203 -8.18 -1.58 4.22
CA ASP A 203 -8.44 -0.42 5.06
C ASP A 203 -7.93 0.89 4.45
N ASP A 204 -8.50 2.01 4.91
CA ASP A 204 -7.95 3.33 4.64
C ASP A 204 -6.63 3.55 5.40
N MET A 205 -5.61 4.03 4.68
CA MET A 205 -4.37 4.51 5.26
C MET A 205 -4.45 6.02 5.50
N ALA A 206 -4.22 6.46 6.74
CA ALA A 206 -4.34 7.88 7.11
C ALA A 206 -3.12 8.40 7.88
N GLY A 207 -2.67 9.61 7.56
CA GLY A 207 -1.65 10.34 8.31
C GLY A 207 -0.81 11.29 7.46
N ALA A 208 0.11 11.99 8.09
CA ALA A 208 0.96 12.98 7.40
C ALA A 208 2.18 12.35 6.69
N GLY A 209 2.49 11.08 6.97
CA GLY A 209 3.64 10.40 6.37
C GLY A 209 3.42 10.00 4.92
N ALA A 210 4.52 9.76 4.21
CA ALA A 210 4.50 9.34 2.81
C ALA A 210 4.28 7.82 2.66
N LEU A 211 3.73 7.40 1.52
CA LEU A 211 3.72 6.01 1.07
C LEU A 211 4.86 5.78 0.07
N THR A 212 5.63 4.72 0.27
CA THR A 212 6.58 4.19 -0.72
C THR A 212 6.23 2.75 -1.04
N LYS A 213 5.75 2.52 -2.27
CA LYS A 213 5.55 1.19 -2.85
C LYS A 213 6.87 0.68 -3.44
N GLN A 214 7.32 -0.48 -2.98
CA GLN A 214 8.52 -1.19 -3.43
C GLN A 214 8.16 -2.62 -3.88
N GLY A 215 9.16 -3.36 -4.37
CA GLY A 215 8.99 -4.72 -4.86
C GLY A 215 8.36 -4.78 -6.25
N SER A 216 8.74 -5.78 -7.04
CA SER A 216 8.30 -5.92 -8.44
C SER A 216 6.84 -6.36 -8.59
N GLY A 217 6.13 -6.67 -7.51
CA GLY A 217 4.74 -7.12 -7.53
C GLY A 217 3.75 -5.97 -7.55
N VAL A 218 2.47 -6.30 -7.38
CA VAL A 218 1.35 -5.37 -7.41
C VAL A 218 0.91 -5.02 -5.98
N LEU A 219 0.69 -3.74 -5.71
CA LEU A 219 -0.04 -3.27 -4.53
C LEU A 219 -1.35 -2.64 -4.99
N ARG A 220 -2.47 -3.07 -4.43
CA ARG A 220 -3.78 -2.44 -4.66
C ARG A 220 -4.24 -1.74 -3.40
N LEU A 221 -4.58 -0.45 -3.53
CA LEU A 221 -5.22 0.31 -2.47
C LEU A 221 -6.72 0.33 -2.72
N LEU A 222 -7.44 -0.43 -1.91
CA LEU A 222 -8.89 -0.58 -2.00
C LEU A 222 -9.63 0.41 -1.08
N GLY A 223 -8.95 0.90 -0.04
CA GLY A 223 -9.48 1.94 0.85
C GLY A 223 -9.99 3.16 0.09
N GLY A 224 -11.23 3.57 0.37
CA GLY A 224 -11.92 4.65 -0.32
C GLY A 224 -11.46 6.06 0.06
N GLY A 225 -10.69 6.22 1.14
CA GLY A 225 -10.38 7.51 1.78
C GLY A 225 -8.95 7.68 2.23
N ASN A 226 -7.97 7.06 1.56
CA ASN A 226 -6.56 7.20 1.95
C ASN A 226 -6.14 8.68 1.94
N SER A 227 -5.49 9.13 3.01
CA SER A 227 -5.05 10.53 3.16
C SER A 227 -3.64 10.58 3.72
N LEU A 228 -2.67 10.85 2.84
CA LEU A 228 -1.23 10.70 3.07
C LEU A 228 -0.45 11.97 2.71
N GLY A 229 0.84 11.97 3.06
CA GLY A 229 1.81 12.98 2.65
C GLY A 229 2.07 12.98 1.14
N ALA A 230 3.20 12.39 0.73
CA ALA A 230 3.50 12.08 -0.66
C ALA A 230 3.27 10.58 -0.94
N ALA A 231 3.12 10.20 -2.20
CA ALA A 231 3.22 8.80 -2.61
C ALA A 231 4.35 8.60 -3.63
N THR A 232 5.06 7.48 -3.53
CA THR A 232 6.10 7.10 -4.49
C THR A 232 5.95 5.64 -4.87
N VAL A 233 5.81 5.38 -6.16
CA VAL A 233 5.91 4.04 -6.75
C VAL A 233 7.34 3.86 -7.21
N SER A 234 8.15 3.19 -6.38
CA SER A 234 9.58 3.00 -6.66
C SER A 234 9.87 1.77 -7.52
N ALA A 235 8.97 0.77 -7.48
CA ALA A 235 9.05 -0.46 -8.28
C ALA A 235 7.68 -1.17 -8.34
N GLY A 236 7.50 -1.96 -9.39
CA GLY A 236 6.28 -2.73 -9.63
C GLY A 236 5.08 -1.83 -9.91
N THR A 237 3.89 -2.34 -9.64
CA THR A 237 2.63 -1.65 -9.95
C THR A 237 1.91 -1.19 -8.69
N LEU A 238 1.40 0.04 -8.71
CA LEU A 238 0.42 0.54 -7.75
C LEU A 238 -0.91 0.73 -8.47
N TYR A 239 -1.92 -0.03 -8.07
CA TYR A 239 -3.30 0.23 -8.46
C TYR A 239 -4.03 0.98 -7.36
N ILE A 240 -4.75 2.03 -7.77
CA ILE A 240 -5.70 2.74 -6.92
C ILE A 240 -7.10 2.29 -7.33
N ASN A 241 -7.86 1.68 -6.42
CA ASN A 241 -9.26 1.32 -6.65
C ASN A 241 -10.21 2.26 -5.89
N GLY A 242 -9.78 2.74 -4.72
CA GLY A 242 -10.50 3.77 -3.98
C GLY A 242 -9.98 5.18 -4.29
N SER A 243 -9.66 5.95 -3.26
CA SER A 243 -9.00 7.24 -3.42
C SER A 243 -7.67 7.30 -2.68
N LEU A 244 -6.69 7.97 -3.28
CA LEU A 244 -5.42 8.30 -2.66
C LEU A 244 -5.24 9.82 -2.67
N GLY A 245 -5.51 10.41 -1.51
CA GLY A 245 -5.23 11.81 -1.25
C GLY A 245 -3.79 12.03 -0.84
N THR A 246 -3.07 12.85 -1.59
CA THR A 246 -1.70 13.24 -1.28
C THR A 246 -1.60 14.76 -1.16
N THR A 247 -0.92 15.23 -0.12
CA THR A 247 -0.65 16.67 0.07
C THR A 247 0.50 17.17 -0.80
N SER A 248 1.40 16.27 -1.21
CA SER A 248 2.60 16.61 -2.00
C SER A 248 2.66 15.92 -3.38
N GLY A 249 1.59 15.23 -3.77
CA GLY A 249 1.53 14.52 -5.05
C GLY A 249 2.06 13.08 -5.00
N THR A 250 2.01 12.44 -6.17
CA THR A 250 2.44 11.07 -6.43
C THR A 250 3.53 11.05 -7.49
N THR A 251 4.60 10.29 -7.25
CA THR A 251 5.71 10.09 -8.19
C THR A 251 5.81 8.62 -8.60
N VAL A 252 5.92 8.37 -9.90
CA VAL A 252 6.18 7.04 -10.47
C VAL A 252 7.60 7.02 -11.00
N ALA A 253 8.43 6.15 -10.43
CA ALA A 253 9.83 6.02 -10.82
C ALA A 253 10.00 5.26 -12.16
N SER A 254 11.20 5.32 -12.72
CA SER A 254 11.57 4.53 -13.90
C SER A 254 11.36 3.03 -13.66
N GLY A 255 10.70 2.34 -14.58
CA GLY A 255 10.35 0.92 -14.48
C GLY A 255 9.22 0.60 -13.50
N ALA A 256 8.56 1.61 -12.93
CA ALA A 256 7.38 1.45 -12.10
C ALA A 256 6.11 1.85 -12.85
N THR A 257 4.96 1.38 -12.38
CA THR A 257 3.68 1.57 -13.05
C THR A 257 2.61 2.02 -12.06
N ILE A 258 1.76 2.95 -12.48
CA ILE A 258 0.54 3.34 -11.76
C ILE A 258 -0.69 3.13 -12.64
N GLY A 259 -1.81 2.76 -12.05
CA GLY A 259 -3.08 2.67 -12.77
C GLY A 259 -4.28 2.74 -11.83
N ALA A 260 -5.47 2.76 -12.43
CA ALA A 260 -6.67 2.39 -11.70
C ALA A 260 -6.76 0.86 -11.62
N GLY A 261 -7.24 0.32 -10.50
CA GLY A 261 -7.63 -1.08 -10.47
C GLY A 261 -9.07 -1.31 -10.93
N ASP A 262 -9.50 -2.55 -10.77
CA ASP A 262 -10.69 -3.16 -11.35
C ASP A 262 -11.98 -2.32 -11.21
N GLY A 263 -12.62 -2.01 -12.35
CA GLY A 263 -14.06 -1.72 -12.48
C GLY A 263 -14.52 -0.29 -12.18
N ASP A 264 -14.07 0.33 -11.09
CA ASP A 264 -14.69 1.57 -10.58
C ASP A 264 -13.82 2.84 -10.77
N GLY A 265 -12.58 2.70 -11.27
CA GLY A 265 -11.67 3.82 -11.49
C GLY A 265 -11.17 4.45 -10.19
N GLY A 266 -9.86 4.37 -9.93
CA GLY A 266 -9.26 5.03 -8.78
C GLY A 266 -9.18 6.55 -8.94
N ALA A 267 -9.10 7.27 -7.82
CA ALA A 267 -8.87 8.72 -7.81
C ALA A 267 -7.59 9.10 -7.07
N LEU A 268 -6.79 9.95 -7.69
CA LEU A 268 -5.69 10.68 -7.05
C LEU A 268 -6.09 12.11 -6.79
N SER A 269 -5.72 12.64 -5.62
CA SER A 269 -5.66 14.09 -5.41
C SER A 269 -4.24 14.54 -5.08
N GLY A 270 -3.89 15.74 -5.52
CA GLY A 270 -2.50 16.18 -5.66
C GLY A 270 -1.93 15.86 -7.04
N GLY A 271 -0.75 16.39 -7.37
CA GLY A 271 -0.13 16.19 -8.68
C GLY A 271 0.32 14.74 -8.92
N LEU A 272 0.47 14.36 -10.19
CA LEU A 272 1.06 13.10 -10.62
C LEU A 272 2.29 13.41 -11.48
N HIS A 273 3.42 12.82 -11.11
CA HIS A 273 4.67 12.93 -11.85
C HIS A 273 5.13 11.55 -12.31
N ILE A 274 5.37 11.41 -13.61
CA ILE A 274 5.93 10.20 -14.21
C ILE A 274 7.38 10.48 -14.61
N ALA A 275 8.32 9.82 -13.94
CA ALA A 275 9.72 9.88 -14.31
C ALA A 275 9.96 9.17 -15.66
N ALA A 276 11.08 9.45 -16.32
CA ALA A 276 11.41 8.81 -17.59
C ALA A 276 11.42 7.27 -17.47
N GLY A 277 10.63 6.60 -18.32
CA GLY A 277 10.42 5.15 -18.30
C GLY A 277 9.51 4.63 -17.19
N GLY A 278 8.80 5.51 -16.47
CA GLY A 278 7.65 5.15 -15.65
C GLY A 278 6.38 5.09 -16.51
N SER A 279 5.41 4.27 -16.11
CA SER A 279 4.26 3.97 -16.98
C SER A 279 2.90 4.24 -16.34
N ILE A 280 1.90 4.48 -17.18
CA ILE A 280 0.48 4.53 -16.81
C ILE A 280 -0.22 3.29 -17.38
N ASP A 281 -0.92 2.56 -16.52
CA ASP A 281 -1.69 1.37 -16.89
C ASP A 281 -3.19 1.69 -17.00
N VAL A 282 -3.74 1.38 -18.18
CA VAL A 282 -5.14 1.56 -18.55
C VAL A 282 -5.87 0.23 -18.77
N THR A 283 -5.26 -0.90 -18.43
CA THR A 283 -5.82 -2.25 -18.67
C THR A 283 -7.08 -2.54 -17.86
N GLN A 284 -7.16 -2.04 -16.62
CA GLN A 284 -8.25 -2.35 -15.67
C GLN A 284 -9.28 -1.21 -15.53
N GLY A 285 -8.93 -0.01 -15.99
CA GLY A 285 -9.75 1.19 -15.85
C GLY A 285 -8.93 2.46 -16.05
N VAL A 286 -9.62 3.60 -15.99
CA VAL A 286 -8.99 4.92 -16.14
C VAL A 286 -8.75 5.52 -14.75
N LEU A 287 -7.50 5.89 -14.48
CA LEU A 287 -7.13 6.62 -13.27
C LEU A 287 -7.61 8.06 -13.37
N THR A 288 -8.34 8.54 -12.36
CA THR A 288 -8.80 9.93 -12.29
C THR A 288 -7.80 10.78 -11.53
N LEU A 289 -7.31 11.86 -12.14
CA LEU A 289 -6.56 12.91 -11.47
C LEU A 289 -7.51 14.06 -11.09
N ALA A 290 -7.91 14.11 -9.83
CA ALA A 290 -8.91 15.07 -9.35
C ALA A 290 -8.40 16.52 -9.31
N SER A 291 -7.10 16.71 -9.09
CA SER A 291 -6.47 18.04 -8.97
C SER A 291 -4.96 17.96 -9.19
N GLY A 292 -4.27 19.10 -9.12
CA GLY A 292 -2.81 19.16 -9.23
C GLY A 292 -2.32 19.19 -10.67
N THR A 293 -1.03 18.89 -10.84
CA THR A 293 -0.36 18.90 -12.15
C THR A 293 0.03 17.49 -12.53
N LEU A 294 -0.31 17.08 -13.75
CA LEU A 294 0.25 15.91 -14.41
C LEU A 294 1.52 16.34 -15.14
N SER A 295 2.66 15.70 -14.87
CA SER A 295 3.97 16.08 -15.41
C SER A 295 4.87 14.90 -15.71
N PHE A 296 5.88 15.13 -16.55
CA PHE A 296 6.72 14.07 -17.11
C PHE A 296 8.20 14.50 -17.18
N ASP A 297 9.11 13.54 -17.02
CA ASP A 297 10.54 13.69 -17.38
C ASP A 297 10.86 13.13 -18.77
N GLY A 298 9.87 12.56 -19.44
CA GLY A 298 9.93 11.93 -20.76
C GLY A 298 8.82 10.89 -20.83
N PHE A 299 7.81 11.16 -21.66
CA PHE A 299 6.62 10.30 -21.78
C PHE A 299 6.13 10.22 -23.22
N ASP A 300 5.89 9.01 -23.71
CA ASP A 300 5.30 8.75 -25.02
C ASP A 300 4.31 7.57 -24.99
N PHE A 301 4.01 6.96 -26.15
CA PHE A 301 3.06 5.84 -26.23
C PHE A 301 3.62 4.52 -25.68
N ASP A 302 4.95 4.33 -25.64
CA ASP A 302 5.58 3.13 -25.09
C ASP A 302 5.47 3.09 -23.55
N ASP A 303 5.19 4.24 -22.92
CA ASP A 303 4.95 4.37 -21.48
C ASP A 303 3.48 4.07 -21.08
N LEU A 304 2.65 3.62 -22.03
CA LEU A 304 1.28 3.18 -21.78
C LEU A 304 1.19 1.66 -21.72
N VAL A 305 0.68 1.15 -20.60
CA VAL A 305 0.34 -0.28 -20.45
C VAL A 305 -1.13 -0.47 -20.76
N GLY A 306 -1.43 -1.38 -21.70
CA GLY A 306 -2.80 -1.71 -22.09
C GLY A 306 -3.35 -0.98 -23.31
N LEU A 307 -2.57 -0.07 -23.92
CA LEU A 307 -2.90 0.56 -25.19
C LEU A 307 -1.69 0.50 -26.14
N ASP A 308 -1.82 -0.27 -27.21
CA ASP A 308 -0.85 -0.28 -28.31
C ASP A 308 -1.41 0.51 -29.50
N VAL A 309 -0.85 1.70 -29.74
CA VAL A 309 -1.32 2.61 -30.79
C VAL A 309 -1.18 2.05 -32.22
N TYR A 310 -0.30 1.07 -32.44
CA TYR A 310 -0.13 0.43 -33.75
C TYR A 310 -1.25 -0.54 -34.08
N THR A 311 -1.92 -1.08 -33.06
CA THR A 311 -3.00 -2.09 -33.21
C THR A 311 -4.37 -1.61 -32.72
N ALA A 312 -4.43 -0.50 -31.97
CA ALA A 312 -5.67 0.14 -31.52
C ALA A 312 -6.64 0.42 -32.67
N ALA A 313 -7.94 0.51 -32.39
CA ALA A 313 -8.90 0.99 -33.39
C ALA A 313 -8.76 2.50 -33.61
N GLU A 314 -9.41 3.04 -34.64
CA GLU A 314 -9.55 4.49 -34.80
C GLU A 314 -10.58 4.99 -33.78
N ASP A 315 -10.11 5.64 -32.73
CA ASP A 315 -10.94 6.19 -31.66
C ASP A 315 -10.14 7.20 -30.82
N THR A 316 -10.79 7.78 -29.81
CA THR A 316 -10.13 8.54 -28.73
C THR A 316 -10.14 7.71 -27.44
N TYR A 317 -8.95 7.48 -26.89
CA TYR A 317 -8.72 6.67 -25.70
C TYR A 317 -8.35 7.56 -24.52
N THR A 318 -9.17 7.54 -23.47
CA THR A 318 -8.86 8.27 -22.25
C THR A 318 -7.81 7.55 -21.43
N ILE A 319 -6.69 8.21 -21.18
CA ILE A 319 -5.57 7.66 -20.39
C ILE A 319 -5.69 8.07 -18.92
N ILE A 320 -5.98 9.35 -18.68
CA ILE A 320 -6.21 9.91 -17.35
C ILE A 320 -7.53 10.67 -17.37
N GLY A 321 -8.40 10.34 -16.42
CA GLY A 321 -9.66 11.03 -16.18
C GLY A 321 -9.49 12.27 -15.31
N GLY A 322 -10.55 13.06 -15.21
CA GLY A 322 -10.60 14.28 -14.41
C GLY A 322 -10.56 15.55 -15.26
N SER A 323 -11.21 16.61 -14.79
CA SER A 323 -11.38 17.86 -15.54
C SER A 323 -10.72 19.07 -14.89
N SER A 324 -10.11 18.89 -13.72
CA SER A 324 -9.61 19.98 -12.87
C SER A 324 -8.10 19.94 -12.64
N PHE A 325 -7.39 19.00 -13.25
CA PHE A 325 -5.92 18.96 -13.22
C PHE A 325 -5.33 19.85 -14.32
N THR A 326 -4.07 20.23 -14.15
CA THR A 326 -3.27 20.91 -15.18
C THR A 326 -2.34 19.90 -15.85
N LEU A 327 -2.42 19.77 -17.18
CA LEU A 327 -1.43 19.02 -17.94
C LEU A 327 -0.19 19.89 -18.18
N ASN A 328 0.96 19.49 -17.64
CA ASN A 328 2.24 20.04 -18.04
C ASN A 328 2.76 19.25 -19.24
N THR A 329 2.83 19.93 -20.39
CA THR A 329 3.20 19.33 -21.68
C THR A 329 4.71 19.25 -21.91
N ALA A 330 5.53 19.76 -20.98
CA ALA A 330 6.97 19.58 -21.04
C ALA A 330 7.31 18.07 -21.00
N ASN A 331 8.20 17.66 -21.90
CA ASN A 331 8.65 16.27 -22.06
C ASN A 331 7.56 15.25 -22.44
N LEU A 332 6.42 15.71 -22.96
CA LEU A 332 5.40 14.85 -23.58
C LEU A 332 5.62 14.79 -25.10
N ALA A 333 5.92 13.61 -25.62
CA ALA A 333 6.04 13.39 -27.06
C ALA A 333 4.65 13.37 -27.73
N HIS A 334 4.61 13.52 -29.06
CA HIS A 334 3.39 13.34 -29.88
C HIS A 334 2.17 14.17 -29.47
N LEU A 335 2.37 15.31 -28.81
CA LEU A 335 1.27 16.21 -28.45
C LEU A 335 0.80 17.00 -29.68
N GLY A 336 -0.51 16.98 -29.94
CA GLY A 336 -1.12 17.70 -31.05
C GLY A 336 -0.97 16.99 -32.39
N TRP A 337 -1.89 17.32 -33.31
CA TRP A 337 -1.94 16.73 -34.65
C TRP A 337 -0.65 16.96 -35.44
N GLU A 338 -0.01 18.12 -35.24
CA GLU A 338 1.23 18.50 -35.91
C GLU A 338 2.43 17.61 -35.55
N ASN A 339 2.37 16.90 -34.42
CA ASN A 339 3.42 15.98 -33.95
C ASN A 339 2.98 14.51 -33.98
N ALA A 340 1.88 14.21 -34.70
CA ALA A 340 1.30 12.87 -34.72
C ALA A 340 2.27 11.82 -35.27
N LEU A 341 2.29 10.66 -34.61
CA LEU A 341 3.05 9.49 -35.01
C LEU A 341 2.27 8.71 -36.07
N MET A 342 2.92 8.37 -37.19
CA MET A 342 2.36 7.42 -38.14
C MET A 342 2.45 6.01 -37.56
N VAL A 343 1.29 5.41 -37.25
CA VAL A 343 1.17 4.11 -36.57
C VAL A 343 0.71 2.99 -37.49
N GLY A 344 0.48 3.30 -38.77
CA GLY A 344 0.11 2.33 -39.79
C GLY A 344 0.02 2.97 -41.17
N ALA A 345 -0.34 2.17 -42.19
CA ALA A 345 -0.62 2.69 -43.51
C ALA A 345 -1.79 3.69 -43.41
N ASN A 346 -1.48 4.97 -43.62
CA ASN A 346 -2.44 6.07 -43.55
C ASN A 346 -3.17 6.17 -42.20
N LYS A 347 -2.47 5.95 -41.10
CA LYS A 347 -3.05 6.00 -39.74
C LYS A 347 -2.10 6.69 -38.78
N TYR A 348 -2.65 7.57 -37.95
CA TYR A 348 -1.88 8.43 -37.05
C TYR A 348 -2.40 8.35 -35.62
N ALA A 349 -1.49 8.51 -34.66
CA ALA A 349 -1.80 8.65 -33.25
C ALA A 349 -1.12 9.89 -32.67
N TYR A 350 -1.83 10.63 -31.82
CA TYR A 350 -1.28 11.78 -31.08
C TYR A 350 -1.98 11.93 -29.72
N PHE A 351 -1.31 12.57 -28.77
CA PHE A 351 -1.97 13.03 -27.55
C PHE A 351 -2.75 14.32 -27.84
N GLN A 352 -4.00 14.38 -27.40
CA GLN A 352 -4.87 15.53 -27.62
C GLN A 352 -4.38 16.76 -26.83
N GLU A 353 -4.45 17.97 -27.42
CA GLU A 353 -4.15 19.18 -26.68
C GLU A 353 -5.14 19.39 -25.51
N GLY A 354 -4.60 19.65 -24.31
CA GLY A 354 -5.40 19.94 -23.12
C GLY A 354 -5.88 18.71 -22.33
N SER A 355 -5.68 17.49 -22.83
CA SER A 355 -5.89 16.23 -22.09
C SER A 355 -4.73 15.26 -22.35
N LEU A 356 -4.68 14.12 -21.66
CA LEU A 356 -3.77 13.02 -22.02
C LEU A 356 -4.49 11.97 -22.89
N ASP A 357 -5.60 12.33 -23.54
CA ASP A 357 -6.30 11.37 -24.40
C ASP A 357 -5.43 11.04 -25.61
N VAL A 358 -5.40 9.76 -26.00
CA VAL A 358 -4.74 9.32 -27.23
C VAL A 358 -5.78 9.28 -28.34
N VAL A 359 -5.56 10.05 -29.40
CA VAL A 359 -6.43 10.08 -30.58
C VAL A 359 -5.79 9.29 -31.70
N VAL A 360 -6.49 8.27 -32.18
CA VAL A 360 -6.08 7.41 -33.30
C VAL A 360 -7.03 7.64 -34.47
N ILE A 361 -6.51 8.12 -35.59
CA ILE A 361 -7.34 8.51 -36.75
C ILE A 361 -6.74 8.03 -38.08
N PRO A 362 -7.57 7.88 -39.14
CA PRO A 362 -7.06 7.65 -40.49
C PRO A 362 -6.38 8.93 -41.01
N GLU A 363 -5.66 8.84 -42.14
CA GLU A 363 -5.13 10.02 -42.84
C GLU A 363 -6.24 11.07 -42.97
N PRO A 364 -5.97 12.34 -42.60
CA PRO A 364 -6.90 13.40 -42.89
C PRO A 364 -6.96 13.56 -44.41
N GLY A 365 -7.92 12.87 -45.02
CA GLY A 365 -8.28 13.09 -46.41
C GLY A 365 -8.90 14.48 -46.52
N ALA A 366 -8.09 15.53 -46.66
CA ALA A 366 -8.44 16.88 -47.12
C ALA A 366 -9.74 17.52 -46.54
N VAL A 367 -10.25 17.10 -45.38
CA VAL A 367 -11.48 17.63 -44.78
C VAL A 367 -11.21 18.00 -43.34
N LEU A 368 -10.84 19.27 -43.12
CA LEU A 368 -11.46 20.20 -42.15
C LEU A 368 -10.51 21.35 -41.78
N LEU A 369 -10.09 22.16 -42.76
CA LEU A 369 -9.52 23.48 -42.51
C LEU A 369 -10.59 24.58 -42.31
N GLY A 370 -11.87 24.20 -42.13
CA GLY A 370 -13.02 25.13 -42.16
C GLY A 370 -13.93 25.14 -40.91
N GLY A 371 -13.65 24.35 -39.87
CA GLY A 371 -14.61 24.13 -38.77
C GLY A 371 -14.49 25.05 -37.55
N LEU A 372 -13.30 25.58 -37.24
CA LEU A 372 -13.04 26.26 -35.96
C LEU A 372 -13.02 27.81 -36.03
N GLY A 373 -13.28 28.41 -37.19
CA GLY A 373 -13.23 29.87 -37.38
C GLY A 373 -14.55 30.64 -37.29
N LEU A 374 -15.70 29.98 -37.10
CA LEU A 374 -17.03 30.61 -37.27
C LEU A 374 -17.90 30.61 -36.00
N PHE A 375 -17.33 30.93 -34.84
CA PHE A 375 -18.11 31.39 -33.67
C PHE A 375 -17.81 32.85 -33.27
N GLY A 376 -17.01 33.59 -34.06
CA GLY A 376 -16.49 34.90 -33.67
C GLY A 376 -17.10 36.15 -34.31
N LEU A 377 -17.90 36.06 -35.39
CA LEU A 377 -18.26 37.27 -36.16
C LEU A 377 -19.64 37.15 -36.82
N LEU A 378 -20.66 37.69 -36.17
CA LEU A 378 -21.91 38.29 -36.69
C LEU A 378 -22.73 38.65 -35.42
N ARG A 379 -23.09 39.89 -35.06
CA ARG A 379 -23.27 41.13 -35.82
C ARG A 379 -23.49 42.26 -34.80
N ARG A 380 -22.57 43.23 -34.70
CA ARG A 380 -22.89 44.57 -34.14
C ARG A 380 -23.11 45.51 -35.33
N ARG A 381 -24.36 45.95 -35.53
CA ARG A 381 -24.60 47.31 -36.04
C ARG A 381 -26.02 47.78 -35.73
N ARG A 382 -26.05 48.87 -34.96
CA ARG A 382 -27.19 49.73 -34.61
C ARG A 382 -27.81 50.37 -35.86
N SER A 383 -29.11 50.58 -35.79
CA SER A 383 -29.79 51.87 -36.02
C SER A 383 -31.02 51.90 -35.14
#